data_AF-F5T9C5-F1
#
_entry.id   AF-F5T9C5-F1
#
_cell.length_a   1.000
_cell.length_b   1.000
_cell.length_c   1.000
_cell.angle_alpha   90.00
_cell.angle_beta   90.00
_cell.angle_gamma   90.00
#
_symmetry.space_group_name_H-M   'P 1'
#
loop_
_entity.id
_entity.type
_entity.pdbx_description
1 polymer ?
#
loop_
_entity_poly.entity_id
_entity_poly.type
_entity_poly.pdbx_seq_one_letter_code
_entity_poly.pdbx_strand_id
1 'polypeptide(L)'
;MSNETEDFEQTYETLEKENFPDGKRIRFIAELGASSDIEGHFRLICRTWKEEKNLRLESSFDRHGEEGLRFLLERLKKTEISDALLQREEASEELREAVFTAYLLAEILSQGRHREYFSSYCEELLPFLLRFSETEEDFLREKCLIALGWVAGEREIPFLTGKMLEDRDAFCRAWAASSLMQMSFHRVNGAILQEETKKDFAKAIEEEKNLQACGIMIEAAQTLFSKKWLSASALEAEDEAQIEKARRSAVRFLLK
;
A
#
# COMPACT_ATOMS: atom_id res chain seq x y z
N MET A 1 -22.75 -32.70 -11.80
CA MET A 1 -22.39 -31.88 -10.63
C MET A 1 -23.34 -30.70 -10.66
N SER A 2 -24.14 -30.53 -9.62
CA SER A 2 -25.23 -29.55 -9.58
C SER A 2 -24.67 -28.13 -9.70
N ASN A 3 -25.08 -27.42 -10.75
CA ASN A 3 -24.97 -25.97 -10.87
C ASN A 3 -25.97 -25.31 -9.91
N GLU A 4 -25.77 -25.48 -8.60
CA GLU A 4 -26.27 -24.48 -7.67
C GLU A 4 -25.31 -23.31 -7.83
N THR A 5 -25.77 -22.21 -8.42
CA THR A 5 -25.08 -20.93 -8.31
C THR A 5 -24.88 -20.66 -6.83
N GLU A 6 -23.65 -20.77 -6.34
CA GLU A 6 -23.30 -20.46 -4.96
C GLU A 6 -23.72 -19.01 -4.68
N ASP A 7 -24.74 -18.85 -3.85
CA ASP A 7 -25.17 -17.53 -3.39
C ASP A 7 -24.22 -17.09 -2.26
N PHE A 8 -23.13 -16.44 -2.65
CA PHE A 8 -22.15 -15.92 -1.68
C PHE A 8 -22.75 -14.85 -0.76
N GLU A 9 -23.80 -14.13 -1.19
CA GLU A 9 -24.51 -13.18 -0.33
C GLU A 9 -25.25 -13.92 0.77
N GLN A 10 -26.00 -14.98 0.44
CA GLN A 10 -26.66 -15.82 1.45
C GLN A 10 -25.66 -16.47 2.41
N THR A 11 -24.50 -16.89 1.90
CA THR A 11 -23.43 -17.45 2.71
C THR A 11 -22.85 -16.38 3.65
N TYR A 12 -22.58 -15.18 3.15
CA TYR A 12 -22.13 -14.04 3.96
C TYR A 12 -23.12 -13.72 5.08
N GLU A 13 -24.42 -13.58 4.77
CA GLU A 13 -25.46 -13.30 5.78
C GLU A 13 -25.57 -14.39 6.85
N THR A 14 -25.35 -15.64 6.47
CA THR A 14 -25.33 -16.77 7.41
C THR A 14 -24.12 -16.68 8.34
N LEU A 15 -22.93 -16.41 7.78
CA LEU A 15 -21.71 -16.22 8.57
C LEU A 15 -21.78 -14.99 9.46
N GLU A 16 -22.42 -13.92 9.00
CA GLU A 16 -22.63 -12.69 9.77
C GLU A 16 -23.44 -12.96 11.04
N LYS A 17 -24.52 -13.75 10.95
CA LYS A 17 -25.32 -14.16 12.13
C LYS A 17 -24.54 -15.01 13.12
N GLU A 18 -23.50 -15.70 12.66
CA GLU A 18 -22.61 -16.52 13.48
C GLU A 18 -21.34 -15.79 13.93
N ASN A 19 -21.20 -14.49 13.60
CA ASN A 19 -20.02 -13.69 13.88
C ASN A 19 -18.73 -14.25 13.23
N PHE A 20 -18.83 -14.75 12.00
CA PHE A 20 -17.73 -15.24 11.16
C PHE A 20 -16.72 -16.17 11.88
N PRO A 21 -17.13 -17.37 12.33
CA PRO A 21 -16.21 -18.31 12.96
C PRO A 21 -15.01 -18.60 12.07
N ASP A 22 -13.78 -18.52 12.60
CA ASP A 22 -12.54 -18.52 11.81
C ASP A 22 -12.48 -19.64 10.76
N GLY A 23 -12.78 -20.88 11.14
CA GLY A 23 -12.75 -22.02 10.22
C GLY A 23 -13.76 -21.90 9.07
N LYS A 24 -14.95 -21.34 9.33
CA LYS A 24 -15.96 -21.09 8.30
C LYS A 24 -15.59 -19.88 7.43
N ARG A 25 -15.09 -18.80 8.03
CA ARG A 25 -14.60 -17.61 7.31
C ARG A 25 -13.46 -17.98 6.36
N ILE A 26 -12.46 -18.72 6.82
CA ILE A 26 -11.31 -19.14 5.99
C ILE A 26 -11.76 -20.00 4.82
N ARG A 27 -12.71 -20.93 5.05
CA ARG A 27 -13.29 -21.74 3.99
C ARG A 27 -14.03 -20.87 2.96
N PHE A 28 -14.84 -19.92 3.43
CA PHE A 28 -15.56 -18.99 2.56
C PHE A 28 -14.62 -18.13 1.71
N ILE A 29 -13.53 -17.63 2.29
CA ILE A 29 -12.46 -16.93 1.54
C ILE A 29 -11.90 -17.84 0.44
N ALA A 30 -11.59 -19.09 0.76
CA ALA A 30 -11.05 -20.03 -0.22
C ALA A 30 -12.04 -20.32 -1.36
N GLU A 31 -13.34 -20.42 -1.06
CA GLU A 31 -14.44 -20.61 -2.02
C GLU A 31 -14.59 -19.37 -2.91
N LEU A 32 -14.57 -18.15 -2.35
CA LEU A 32 -14.61 -16.89 -3.11
C LEU A 32 -13.46 -16.76 -4.12
N GLY A 33 -12.24 -17.13 -3.73
CA GLY A 33 -11.09 -17.11 -4.65
C GLY A 33 -11.08 -18.25 -5.68
N ALA A 34 -11.86 -19.32 -5.48
CA ALA A 34 -12.02 -20.40 -6.46
C ALA A 34 -13.19 -20.17 -7.43
N SER A 35 -14.05 -19.20 -7.13
CA SER A 35 -15.23 -18.85 -7.91
C SER A 35 -14.89 -18.14 -9.22
N SER A 36 -15.73 -18.34 -10.25
CA SER A 36 -15.70 -17.52 -11.46
C SER A 36 -16.43 -16.17 -11.31
N ASP A 37 -17.14 -15.95 -10.19
CA ASP A 37 -17.88 -14.70 -9.92
C ASP A 37 -16.96 -13.64 -9.27
N ILE A 38 -16.13 -13.03 -10.12
CA ILE A 38 -15.19 -11.97 -9.71
C ILE A 38 -15.93 -10.75 -9.15
N GLU A 39 -17.04 -10.35 -9.78
CA GLU A 39 -17.85 -9.19 -9.37
C GLU A 39 -18.51 -9.43 -8.01
N GLY A 40 -19.10 -10.61 -7.78
CA GLY A 40 -19.67 -10.98 -6.49
C GLY A 40 -18.63 -11.02 -5.37
N HIS A 41 -17.46 -11.62 -5.62
CA HIS A 41 -16.35 -11.59 -4.67
C HIS A 41 -15.92 -10.15 -4.35
N PHE A 42 -15.70 -9.32 -5.38
CA PHE A 42 -15.31 -7.93 -5.17
C PHE A 42 -16.36 -7.12 -4.41
N ARG A 43 -17.65 -7.34 -4.70
CA ARG A 43 -18.75 -6.66 -3.98
C ARG A 43 -18.73 -6.96 -2.48
N LEU A 44 -18.49 -8.20 -2.10
CA LEU A 44 -18.36 -8.58 -0.69
C LEU A 44 -17.13 -7.94 -0.04
N ILE A 45 -16.02 -7.84 -0.77
CA ILE A 45 -14.83 -7.09 -0.29
C ILE A 45 -15.22 -5.62 -0.01
N CYS A 46 -15.84 -4.93 -0.97
CA CYS A 46 -16.28 -3.54 -0.78
C CYS A 46 -17.25 -3.38 0.40
N ARG A 47 -18.15 -4.36 0.59
CA ARG A 47 -19.05 -4.40 1.76
C ARG A 47 -18.26 -4.44 3.06
N THR A 48 -17.22 -5.27 3.15
CA THR A 48 -16.37 -5.32 4.36
C THR A 48 -15.59 -4.05 4.60
N TRP A 49 -15.14 -3.35 3.55
CA TRP A 49 -14.49 -2.05 3.67
C TRP A 49 -15.45 -0.99 4.21
N LYS A 50 -16.68 -0.95 3.70
CA LYS A 50 -17.72 -0.02 4.14
C LYS A 50 -18.18 -0.27 5.58
N GLU A 51 -18.31 -1.54 5.95
CA GLU A 51 -18.68 -1.97 7.30
C GLU A 51 -17.50 -1.95 8.28
N GLU A 52 -16.30 -1.56 7.83
CA GLU A 52 -15.05 -1.56 8.58
C GLU A 52 -14.74 -2.91 9.28
N LYS A 53 -15.15 -4.01 8.62
CA LYS A 53 -14.93 -5.37 9.10
C LYS A 53 -13.63 -5.93 8.55
N ASN A 54 -12.72 -6.35 9.42
CA ASN A 54 -11.47 -6.98 9.03
C ASN A 54 -11.64 -8.49 8.74
N LEU A 55 -12.46 -8.85 7.74
CA LEU A 55 -12.70 -10.25 7.37
C LEU A 55 -11.64 -10.82 6.42
N ARG A 56 -10.81 -9.97 5.81
CA ARG A 56 -9.73 -10.35 4.89
C ARG A 56 -10.23 -11.12 3.66
N LEU A 57 -11.42 -10.79 3.15
CA LEU A 57 -11.98 -11.47 1.96
C LEU A 57 -11.07 -11.28 0.74
N GLU A 58 -10.42 -10.12 0.65
CA GLU A 58 -9.46 -9.75 -0.39
C GLU A 58 -8.23 -10.68 -0.46
N SER A 59 -7.92 -11.43 0.60
CA SER A 59 -6.73 -12.30 0.69
C SER A 59 -6.73 -13.50 -0.28
N SER A 60 -7.83 -13.73 -0.98
CA SER A 60 -7.94 -14.76 -2.01
C SER A 60 -8.21 -14.21 -3.41
N PHE A 61 -8.23 -12.88 -3.56
CA PHE A 61 -8.58 -12.24 -4.83
C PHE A 61 -7.51 -12.46 -5.91
N ASP A 62 -6.25 -12.69 -5.52
CA ASP A 62 -5.14 -13.05 -6.40
C ASP A 62 -5.41 -14.34 -7.20
N ARG A 63 -6.27 -15.23 -6.68
CA ARG A 63 -6.63 -16.50 -7.31
C ARG A 63 -7.42 -16.34 -8.60
N HIS A 64 -8.02 -15.17 -8.83
CA HIS A 64 -8.65 -14.80 -10.11
C HIS A 64 -7.63 -14.52 -11.23
N GLY A 65 -6.33 -14.50 -10.90
CA GLY A 65 -5.26 -14.30 -11.87
C GLY A 65 -5.35 -12.96 -12.60
N GLU A 66 -4.93 -12.95 -13.86
CA GLU A 66 -4.93 -11.73 -14.69
C GLU A 66 -6.34 -11.21 -14.98
N GLU A 67 -7.37 -12.07 -14.96
CA GLU A 67 -8.76 -11.62 -15.10
C GLU A 67 -9.20 -10.76 -13.91
N GLY A 68 -8.77 -11.11 -12.70
CA GLY A 68 -8.97 -10.29 -11.51
C GLY A 68 -8.25 -8.95 -11.58
N LEU A 69 -7.00 -8.93 -12.05
CA LEU A 69 -6.24 -7.69 -12.24
C LEU A 69 -6.92 -6.75 -13.24
N ARG A 70 -7.32 -7.28 -14.39
CA ARG A 70 -8.06 -6.56 -15.43
C ARG A 70 -9.38 -6.03 -14.88
N PHE A 71 -10.11 -6.83 -14.09
CA PHE A 71 -11.35 -6.42 -13.47
C PHE A 71 -11.16 -5.20 -12.55
N LEU A 72 -10.17 -5.23 -11.64
CA LEU A 72 -9.88 -4.12 -10.73
C LEU A 72 -9.47 -2.85 -11.49
N LEU A 73 -8.63 -3.01 -12.53
CA LEU A 73 -8.19 -1.88 -13.34
C LEU A 73 -9.34 -1.24 -14.13
N GLU A 74 -10.21 -2.05 -14.74
CA GLU A 74 -11.40 -1.55 -15.44
C GLU A 74 -12.40 -0.90 -14.49
N ARG A 75 -12.48 -1.35 -13.23
CA ARG A 75 -13.24 -0.67 -12.18
C ARG A 75 -12.68 0.73 -11.92
N LEU A 76 -11.36 0.85 -11.72
CA LEU A 76 -10.69 2.13 -11.52
C LEU A 76 -10.89 3.10 -12.69
N LYS A 77 -10.77 2.63 -13.94
CA LYS A 77 -10.97 3.44 -15.15
C LYS A 77 -12.39 4.00 -15.26
N LYS A 78 -13.38 3.35 -14.66
CA LYS A 78 -14.78 3.80 -14.66
C LYS A 78 -15.10 4.73 -13.49
N THR A 79 -14.20 4.86 -12.51
CA THR A 79 -14.41 5.69 -11.33
C THR A 79 -13.85 7.09 -11.56
N GLU A 80 -14.73 8.08 -11.65
CA GLU A 80 -14.32 9.49 -11.76
C GLU A 80 -14.14 10.12 -10.37
N ILE A 81 -12.88 10.33 -9.98
CA ILE A 81 -12.54 11.07 -8.76
C ILE A 81 -12.21 12.52 -9.11
N SER A 82 -13.14 13.44 -8.81
CA SER A 82 -12.92 14.88 -9.00
C SER A 82 -11.98 15.47 -7.96
N ASP A 83 -11.36 16.62 -8.28
CA ASP A 83 -10.46 17.32 -7.34
C ASP A 83 -11.19 17.72 -6.04
N ALA A 84 -12.49 18.02 -6.13
CA ALA A 84 -13.32 18.33 -4.96
C ALA A 84 -13.54 17.13 -4.03
N LEU A 85 -13.40 15.88 -4.51
CA LEU A 85 -13.44 14.69 -3.65
C LEU A 85 -12.10 14.48 -2.94
N LEU A 86 -10.98 14.78 -3.61
CA LEU A 86 -9.65 14.69 -3.01
C LEU A 86 -9.47 15.70 -1.86
N GLN A 87 -10.07 16.89 -1.98
CA GLN A 87 -9.93 17.99 -1.04
C GLN A 87 -10.81 17.92 0.22
N ARG A 88 -11.55 16.83 0.43
CA ARG A 88 -12.39 16.68 1.64
C ARG A 88 -11.56 16.16 2.80
N GLU A 89 -11.76 16.73 3.98
CA GLU A 89 -11.19 16.19 5.23
C GLU A 89 -11.66 14.76 5.49
N GLU A 90 -12.95 14.49 5.25
CA GLU A 90 -13.51 13.14 5.29
C GLU A 90 -13.73 12.63 3.86
N ALA A 91 -13.00 11.57 3.51
CA ALA A 91 -13.08 10.94 2.21
C ALA A 91 -14.48 10.34 1.96
N SER A 92 -14.98 10.51 0.74
CA SER A 92 -16.24 9.87 0.34
C SER A 92 -16.08 8.34 0.22
N GLU A 93 -17.19 7.60 0.29
CA GLU A 93 -17.18 6.15 0.08
C GLU A 93 -16.58 5.78 -1.28
N GLU A 94 -16.83 6.58 -2.32
CA GLU A 94 -16.29 6.37 -3.67
C GLU A 94 -14.77 6.52 -3.72
N LEU A 95 -14.21 7.54 -3.06
CA LEU A 95 -12.76 7.72 -2.99
C LEU A 95 -12.11 6.59 -2.18
N ARG A 96 -12.72 6.20 -1.05
CA ARG A 96 -12.24 5.10 -0.22
C ARG A 96 -12.22 3.76 -1.00
N GLU A 97 -13.30 3.43 -1.70
CA GLU A 97 -13.37 2.25 -2.57
C GLU A 97 -12.29 2.31 -3.66
N ALA A 98 -12.11 3.46 -4.32
CA ALA A 98 -11.12 3.62 -5.39
C ALA A 98 -9.68 3.41 -4.87
N VAL A 99 -9.33 4.01 -3.73
CA VAL A 99 -8.01 3.84 -3.11
C VAL A 99 -7.76 2.40 -2.69
N PHE A 100 -8.74 1.75 -2.06
CA PHE A 100 -8.59 0.34 -1.66
C PHE A 100 -8.54 -0.61 -2.86
N THR A 101 -9.26 -0.31 -3.94
CA THR A 101 -9.17 -1.05 -5.20
C THR A 101 -7.77 -0.92 -5.81
N ALA A 102 -7.21 0.29 -5.86
CA ALA A 102 -5.86 0.54 -6.35
C ALA A 102 -4.80 -0.14 -5.47
N TYR A 103 -4.97 -0.09 -4.15
CA TYR A 103 -4.11 -0.77 -3.18
C TYR A 103 -4.13 -2.28 -3.36
N LEU A 104 -5.32 -2.89 -3.46
CA LEU A 104 -5.47 -4.34 -3.69
C LEU A 104 -4.82 -4.77 -5.00
N LEU A 105 -5.01 -3.98 -6.06
CA LEU A 105 -4.37 -4.23 -7.35
C LEU A 105 -2.84 -4.18 -7.23
N ALA A 106 -2.29 -3.16 -6.56
CA ALA A 106 -0.85 -3.04 -6.31
C ALA A 106 -0.30 -4.21 -5.47
N GLU A 107 -1.04 -4.64 -4.44
CA GLU A 107 -0.67 -5.76 -3.57
C GLU A 107 -0.55 -7.06 -4.38
N ILE A 108 -1.57 -7.40 -5.20
CA ILE A 108 -1.54 -8.60 -6.03
C ILE A 108 -0.40 -8.52 -7.06
N LEU A 109 -0.18 -7.35 -7.67
CA LEU A 109 0.94 -7.13 -8.60
C LEU A 109 2.30 -7.36 -7.93
N SER A 110 2.49 -6.89 -6.69
CA SER A 110 3.73 -7.06 -5.94
C SER A 110 4.10 -8.54 -5.71
N GLN A 111 3.09 -9.38 -5.47
CA GLN A 111 3.24 -10.83 -5.31
C GLN A 111 3.58 -11.51 -6.65
N GLY A 112 3.06 -10.98 -7.75
CA GLY A 112 3.27 -11.40 -9.12
C GLY A 112 4.41 -10.68 -9.86
N ARG A 113 5.37 -10.02 -9.19
CA ARG A 113 6.35 -9.13 -9.85
C ARG A 113 7.23 -9.74 -10.96
N HIS A 114 7.30 -11.07 -11.03
CA HIS A 114 8.03 -11.84 -12.04
C HIS A 114 7.20 -12.17 -13.29
N ARG A 115 5.90 -11.81 -13.29
CA ARG A 115 4.99 -12.07 -14.40
C ARG A 115 5.22 -11.06 -15.53
N GLU A 116 5.06 -11.49 -16.78
CA GLU A 116 5.31 -10.66 -17.96
C GLU A 116 4.44 -9.40 -18.00
N TYR A 117 3.21 -9.48 -17.51
CA TYR A 117 2.27 -8.36 -17.44
C TYR A 117 2.55 -7.38 -16.30
N PHE A 118 3.47 -7.68 -15.37
CA PHE A 118 3.67 -6.87 -14.17
C PHE A 118 3.97 -5.40 -14.53
N SER A 119 4.93 -5.17 -15.42
CA SER A 119 5.32 -3.80 -15.79
C SER A 119 4.20 -3.04 -16.51
N SER A 120 3.42 -3.67 -17.38
CA SER A 120 2.33 -2.98 -18.07
C SER A 120 1.21 -2.57 -17.11
N TYR A 121 0.80 -3.45 -16.19
CA TYR A 121 -0.19 -3.11 -15.19
C TYR A 121 0.31 -2.03 -14.21
N CYS A 122 1.59 -2.05 -13.84
CA CYS A 122 2.16 -0.97 -13.02
C CYS A 122 2.04 0.40 -13.72
N GLU A 123 2.36 0.49 -15.02
CA GLU A 123 2.21 1.73 -15.78
C GLU A 123 0.74 2.19 -15.89
N GLU A 124 -0.21 1.26 -16.04
CA GLU A 124 -1.64 1.60 -16.08
C GLU A 124 -2.21 2.02 -14.73
N LEU A 125 -1.70 1.46 -13.62
CA LEU A 125 -2.15 1.78 -12.26
C LEU A 125 -1.56 3.11 -11.75
N LEU A 126 -0.34 3.44 -12.17
CA LEU A 126 0.43 4.55 -11.62
C LEU A 126 -0.31 5.91 -11.62
N PRO A 127 -1.02 6.32 -12.68
CA PRO A 127 -1.73 7.60 -12.68
C PRO A 127 -2.82 7.69 -11.62
N PHE A 128 -3.46 6.56 -11.27
CA PHE A 128 -4.48 6.52 -10.22
C PHE A 128 -3.85 6.72 -8.85
N LEU A 129 -2.77 5.99 -8.54
CA LEU A 129 -2.09 6.11 -7.25
C LEU A 129 -1.51 7.51 -7.04
N LEU A 130 -0.85 8.08 -8.05
CA LEU A 130 -0.33 9.45 -7.99
C LEU A 130 -1.45 10.48 -7.76
N ARG A 131 -2.59 10.32 -8.46
CA ARG A 131 -3.75 11.20 -8.27
C ARG A 131 -4.36 11.05 -6.87
N PHE A 132 -4.55 9.82 -6.40
CA PHE A 132 -5.18 9.56 -5.11
C PHE A 132 -4.28 9.96 -3.94
N SER A 133 -2.95 9.95 -4.10
CA SER A 133 -2.02 10.46 -3.08
C SER A 133 -2.05 11.98 -2.89
N GLU A 134 -2.89 12.71 -3.62
CA GLU A 134 -3.19 14.13 -3.37
C GLU A 134 -4.45 14.34 -2.53
N THR A 135 -5.06 13.26 -2.02
CA THR A 135 -6.18 13.39 -1.08
C THR A 135 -5.74 14.02 0.23
N GLU A 136 -6.65 14.80 0.83
CA GLU A 136 -6.50 15.39 2.14
C GLU A 136 -6.64 14.37 3.28
N GLU A 137 -7.22 13.20 3.03
CA GLU A 137 -7.36 12.16 4.06
C GLU A 137 -6.03 11.39 4.21
N ASP A 138 -5.41 11.53 5.38
CA ASP A 138 -4.05 11.06 5.62
C ASP A 138 -3.94 9.53 5.47
N PHE A 139 -4.88 8.75 6.00
CA PHE A 139 -4.85 7.29 5.94
C PHE A 139 -4.96 6.74 4.50
N LEU A 140 -5.79 7.33 3.65
CA LEU A 140 -5.89 6.99 2.24
C LEU A 140 -4.63 7.41 1.47
N ARG A 141 -4.03 8.55 1.83
CA ARG A 141 -2.75 8.98 1.26
C ARG A 141 -1.62 8.02 1.63
N GLU A 142 -1.55 7.56 2.87
CA GLU A 142 -0.61 6.52 3.31
C GLU A 142 -0.75 5.24 2.47
N LYS A 143 -1.99 4.76 2.24
CA LYS A 143 -2.25 3.60 1.39
C LYS A 143 -1.69 3.78 -0.02
N CYS A 144 -1.87 4.96 -0.61
CA CYS A 144 -1.35 5.25 -1.94
C CYS A 144 0.19 5.25 -1.95
N LEU A 145 0.83 5.85 -0.95
CA LEU A 145 2.28 5.86 -0.82
C LEU A 145 2.83 4.43 -0.72
N ILE A 146 2.29 3.60 0.20
CA ILE A 146 2.69 2.19 0.34
C ILE A 146 2.57 1.45 -1.00
N ALA A 147 1.44 1.61 -1.71
CA ALA A 147 1.22 0.98 -3.00
C ALA A 147 2.22 1.45 -4.07
N LEU A 148 2.58 2.74 -4.08
CA LEU A 148 3.62 3.29 -4.96
C LEU A 148 4.96 2.59 -4.73
N GLY A 149 5.30 2.21 -3.49
CA GLY A 149 6.52 1.43 -3.21
C GLY A 149 6.63 0.10 -3.99
N TRP A 150 5.51 -0.48 -4.39
CA TRP A 150 5.49 -1.74 -5.16
C TRP A 150 5.45 -1.53 -6.68
N VAL A 151 4.92 -0.40 -7.14
CA VAL A 151 4.59 -0.20 -8.57
C VAL A 151 5.25 1.00 -9.23
N ALA A 152 5.80 1.96 -8.47
CA ALA A 152 6.47 3.13 -9.02
C ALA A 152 7.78 2.77 -9.74
N GLY A 153 8.11 3.52 -10.79
CA GLY A 153 9.37 3.42 -11.51
C GLY A 153 10.34 4.54 -11.12
N GLU A 154 11.48 4.61 -11.81
CA GLU A 154 12.50 5.64 -11.59
C GLU A 154 11.96 7.06 -11.74
N ARG A 155 10.99 7.29 -12.64
CA ARG A 155 10.42 8.62 -12.91
C ARG A 155 9.66 9.21 -11.71
N GLU A 156 9.22 8.36 -10.78
CA GLU A 156 8.45 8.77 -9.61
C GLU A 156 9.33 8.97 -8.36
N ILE A 157 10.65 8.77 -8.46
CA ILE A 157 11.58 9.08 -7.36
C ILE A 157 11.42 10.53 -6.86
N PRO A 158 11.39 11.57 -7.73
CA PRO A 158 11.22 12.95 -7.27
C PRO A 158 9.88 13.21 -6.56
N PHE A 159 8.83 12.49 -6.96
CA PHE A 159 7.53 12.61 -6.32
C PHE A 159 7.59 12.06 -4.88
N LEU A 160 8.15 10.86 -4.71
CA LEU A 160 8.25 10.23 -3.40
C LEU A 160 9.26 10.92 -2.49
N THR A 161 10.37 11.48 -3.01
CA THR A 161 11.27 12.30 -2.18
C THR A 161 10.59 13.60 -1.74
N GLY A 162 9.77 14.22 -2.61
CA GLY A 162 8.92 15.35 -2.23
C GLY A 162 7.96 15.00 -1.10
N LYS A 163 7.21 13.89 -1.21
CA LYS A 163 6.31 13.43 -0.14
C LYS A 163 7.08 13.09 1.14
N MET A 164 8.26 12.48 1.06
CA MET A 164 9.11 12.18 2.22
C MET A 164 9.57 13.45 2.96
N LEU A 165 9.83 14.54 2.24
CA LEU A 165 10.34 15.78 2.83
C LEU A 165 9.24 16.74 3.27
N GLU A 166 8.10 16.76 2.57
CA GLU A 166 7.16 17.87 2.63
C GLU A 166 5.72 17.46 2.93
N ASP A 167 5.38 16.16 2.96
CA ASP A 167 4.02 15.75 3.35
C ASP A 167 3.70 16.25 4.76
N ARG A 168 2.48 16.70 4.97
CA ARG A 168 2.02 17.27 6.24
C ARG A 168 1.94 16.21 7.34
N ASP A 169 1.60 14.98 6.98
CA ASP A 169 1.46 13.90 7.93
C ASP A 169 2.79 13.15 8.09
N ALA A 170 3.12 12.81 9.32
CA ALA A 170 4.40 12.18 9.65
C ALA A 170 4.49 10.74 9.14
N PHE A 171 3.39 9.99 9.16
CA PHE A 171 3.37 8.62 8.64
C PHE A 171 3.40 8.62 7.11
N CYS A 172 2.74 9.57 6.44
CA CYS A 172 2.90 9.77 5.00
C CYS A 172 4.38 10.02 4.63
N ARG A 173 5.09 10.91 5.33
CA ARG A 173 6.52 11.12 5.11
C ARG A 173 7.33 9.81 5.29
N ALA A 174 7.01 9.05 6.34
CA ALA A 174 7.66 7.78 6.64
C ALA A 174 7.38 6.69 5.58
N TRP A 175 6.14 6.61 5.10
CA TRP A 175 5.74 5.67 4.05
C TRP A 175 6.32 6.05 2.69
N ALA A 176 6.48 7.34 2.38
CA ALA A 176 7.21 7.76 1.20
C ALA A 176 8.68 7.30 1.24
N ALA A 177 9.35 7.43 2.39
CA ALA A 177 10.70 6.89 2.61
C ALA A 177 10.75 5.36 2.46
N SER A 178 9.80 4.65 3.07
CA SER A 178 9.66 3.20 2.93
C SER A 178 9.42 2.79 1.47
N SER A 179 8.63 3.57 0.73
CA SER A 179 8.31 3.31 -0.68
C SER A 179 9.52 3.43 -1.58
N LEU A 180 10.34 4.46 -1.40
CA LEU A 180 11.63 4.60 -2.09
C LEU A 180 12.52 3.36 -1.87
N MET A 181 12.55 2.84 -0.64
CA MET A 181 13.27 1.60 -0.34
C MET A 181 12.62 0.39 -1.03
N GLN A 182 11.29 0.25 -0.98
CA GLN A 182 10.56 -0.87 -1.58
C GLN A 182 10.73 -0.97 -3.09
N MET A 183 10.88 0.17 -3.79
CA MET A 183 11.13 0.20 -5.23
C MET A 183 12.38 -0.61 -5.61
N SER A 184 13.38 -0.71 -4.72
CA SER A 184 14.59 -1.50 -4.93
C SER A 184 14.36 -3.01 -5.00
N PHE A 185 13.24 -3.49 -4.46
CA PHE A 185 12.82 -4.90 -4.52
C PHE A 185 11.89 -5.21 -5.68
N HIS A 186 11.41 -4.19 -6.40
CA HIS A 186 10.35 -4.32 -7.40
C HIS A 186 10.77 -3.87 -8.80
N ARG A 187 10.98 -2.57 -9.02
CA ARG A 187 11.07 -1.99 -10.37
C ARG A 187 12.33 -1.17 -10.61
N VAL A 188 13.05 -0.76 -9.57
CA VAL A 188 14.13 0.20 -9.67
C VAL A 188 15.43 -0.39 -9.16
N ASN A 189 16.54 -0.11 -9.85
CA ASN A 189 17.85 -0.52 -9.38
C ASN A 189 18.19 0.19 -8.06
N GLY A 190 18.53 -0.58 -7.03
CA GLY A 190 18.92 -0.03 -5.73
C GLY A 190 20.08 0.98 -5.80
N ALA A 191 21.01 0.84 -6.76
CA ALA A 191 22.10 1.80 -6.93
C ALA A 191 21.61 3.19 -7.39
N ILE A 192 20.60 3.23 -8.27
CA ILE A 192 19.97 4.48 -8.74
C ILE A 192 19.27 5.15 -7.55
N LEU A 193 18.47 4.40 -6.80
CA LEU A 193 17.81 4.91 -5.60
C LEU A 193 18.81 5.45 -4.58
N GLN A 194 19.89 4.71 -4.32
CA GLN A 194 20.95 5.16 -3.42
C GLN A 194 21.60 6.46 -3.91
N GLU A 195 21.85 6.61 -5.22
CA GLU A 195 22.48 7.82 -5.77
C GLU A 195 21.53 9.03 -5.66
N GLU A 196 20.28 8.86 -6.07
CA GLU A 196 19.32 9.95 -6.20
C GLU A 196 18.74 10.40 -4.86
N THR A 197 18.54 9.49 -3.90
CA THR A 197 17.77 9.79 -2.68
C THR A 197 18.63 10.04 -1.44
N LYS A 198 19.95 9.81 -1.48
CA LYS A 198 20.83 9.82 -0.30
C LYS A 198 20.76 11.11 0.51
N LYS A 199 20.82 12.26 -0.17
CA LYS A 199 20.76 13.58 0.49
C LYS A 199 19.37 13.86 1.06
N ASP A 200 18.33 13.46 0.35
CA ASP A 200 16.94 13.65 0.79
C ASP A 200 16.63 12.79 2.01
N PHE A 201 17.10 11.53 2.06
CA PHE A 201 17.02 10.71 3.27
C PHE A 201 17.77 11.34 4.45
N ALA A 202 18.97 11.90 4.22
CA ALA A 202 19.72 12.57 5.29
C ALA A 202 18.90 13.72 5.89
N LYS A 203 18.35 14.57 5.01
CA LYS A 203 17.53 15.71 5.40
C LYS A 203 16.24 15.29 6.11
N ALA A 204 15.49 14.35 5.53
CA ALA A 204 14.24 13.86 6.12
C ALA A 204 14.46 13.27 7.53
N ILE A 205 15.49 12.43 7.70
CA ILE A 205 15.82 11.83 9.00
C ILE A 205 16.28 12.88 10.03
N GLU A 206 17.01 13.91 9.59
CA GLU A 206 17.48 14.99 10.45
C GLU A 206 16.35 15.92 10.93
N GLU A 207 15.41 16.25 10.04
CA GLU A 207 14.35 17.23 10.30
C GLU A 207 13.08 16.62 10.92
N GLU A 208 12.88 15.31 10.81
CA GLU A 208 11.66 14.64 11.32
C GLU A 208 11.52 14.75 12.84
N LYS A 209 10.38 15.28 13.28
CA LYS A 209 10.04 15.52 14.69
C LYS A 209 9.31 14.36 15.33
N ASN A 210 8.53 13.61 14.56
CA ASN A 210 7.85 12.42 15.04
C ASN A 210 8.87 11.27 15.14
N LEU A 211 9.12 10.79 16.36
CA LEU A 211 10.12 9.76 16.63
C LEU A 211 9.83 8.45 15.90
N GLN A 212 8.57 8.03 15.83
CA GLN A 212 8.17 6.79 15.18
C GLN A 212 8.36 6.88 13.66
N ALA A 213 7.92 7.97 13.03
CA ALA A 213 8.16 8.25 11.62
C ALA A 213 9.66 8.29 11.29
N CYS A 214 10.46 8.96 12.13
CA CYS A 214 11.91 9.00 11.99
C CYS A 214 12.52 7.60 12.07
N GLY A 215 12.06 6.77 13.00
CA GLY A 215 12.46 5.39 13.14
C GLY A 215 12.19 4.55 11.88
N ILE A 216 11.00 4.71 11.28
CA ILE A 216 10.62 4.07 10.01
C ILE A 216 11.52 4.56 8.86
N MET A 217 11.78 5.87 8.77
CA MET A 217 12.71 6.42 7.76
C MET A 217 14.13 5.87 7.90
N ILE A 218 14.61 5.72 9.14
CA ILE A 218 15.90 5.09 9.44
C ILE A 218 15.89 3.62 9.03
N GLU A 219 14.79 2.89 9.26
CA GLU A 219 14.64 1.49 8.84
C GLU A 219 14.66 1.34 7.31
N ALA A 220 13.96 2.22 6.60
CA ALA A 220 13.99 2.28 5.15
C ALA A 220 15.41 2.58 4.64
N ALA A 221 16.07 3.60 5.19
CA ALA A 221 17.42 3.96 4.81
C ALA A 221 18.43 2.83 5.12
N GLN A 222 18.38 2.20 6.29
CA GLN A 222 19.36 1.14 6.60
C GLN A 222 19.23 -0.06 5.68
N THR A 223 18.00 -0.36 5.23
CA THR A 223 17.72 -1.42 4.26
C THR A 223 18.26 -1.03 2.89
N LEU A 224 17.89 0.15 2.39
CA LEU A 224 18.30 0.64 1.08
C LEU A 224 19.82 0.79 0.96
N PHE A 225 20.48 1.33 1.99
CA PHE A 225 21.93 1.56 2.03
C PHE A 225 22.73 0.40 2.65
N SER A 226 22.07 -0.73 2.97
CA SER A 226 22.71 -1.92 3.57
C SER A 226 23.56 -1.60 4.80
N LYS A 227 23.08 -0.71 5.67
CA LYS A 227 23.81 -0.20 6.84
C LYS A 227 22.91 -0.12 8.07
N LYS A 228 23.01 -1.10 8.96
CA LYS A 228 22.21 -1.18 10.19
C LYS A 228 22.54 -0.06 11.20
N TRP A 229 21.52 0.68 11.64
CA TRP A 229 21.62 1.68 12.72
C TRP A 229 20.63 1.43 13.85
N LEU A 230 19.42 0.96 13.53
CA LEU A 230 18.33 0.72 14.46
C LEU A 230 17.88 -0.75 14.39
N SER A 231 17.52 -1.35 15.53
CA SER A 231 16.90 -2.69 15.55
C SER A 231 15.39 -2.56 15.51
N ALA A 232 14.72 -3.53 14.89
CA ALA A 232 13.25 -3.63 14.87
C ALA A 232 12.67 -3.55 16.29
N SER A 233 13.26 -4.29 17.25
CA SER A 233 12.84 -4.26 18.65
C SER A 233 12.93 -2.88 19.32
N ALA A 234 13.88 -2.04 18.91
CA ALA A 234 14.03 -0.69 19.46
C ALA A 234 13.02 0.28 18.83
N LEU A 235 12.68 0.05 17.56
CA LEU A 235 11.62 0.78 16.87
C LEU A 235 10.24 0.42 17.44
N GLU A 236 9.95 -0.88 17.59
CA GLU A 236 8.69 -1.38 18.17
C GLU A 236 8.46 -0.90 19.62
N ALA A 237 9.54 -0.81 20.41
CA ALA A 237 9.49 -0.30 21.77
C ALA A 237 9.50 1.23 21.86
N GLU A 238 9.58 1.94 20.72
CA GLU A 238 9.74 3.40 20.64
C GLU A 238 10.88 3.92 21.55
N ASP A 239 12.01 3.21 21.58
CA ASP A 239 13.17 3.59 22.40
C ASP A 239 13.82 4.86 21.84
N GLU A 240 13.40 6.01 22.37
CA GLU A 240 13.85 7.35 22.00
C GLU A 240 15.38 7.45 21.98
N ALA A 241 16.07 6.88 22.97
CA ALA A 241 17.52 6.97 23.07
C ALA A 241 18.21 6.21 21.93
N GLN A 242 17.68 5.05 21.54
CA GLN A 242 18.19 4.28 20.41
C GLN A 242 17.86 4.94 19.07
N ILE A 243 16.64 5.47 18.91
CA ILE A 243 16.21 6.17 17.69
C ILE A 243 17.09 7.40 17.46
N GLU A 244 17.31 8.24 18.49
CA GLU A 244 18.15 9.44 18.37
C GLU A 244 19.63 9.11 18.10
N LYS A 245 20.13 8.02 18.68
CA LYS A 245 21.47 7.52 18.38
C LYS A 245 21.58 7.03 16.93
N ALA A 246 20.56 6.33 16.45
CA ALA A 246 20.48 5.84 15.08
C ALA A 246 20.38 7.02 14.10
N ARG A 247 19.54 8.03 14.38
CA ARG A 247 19.41 9.28 13.61
C ARG A 247 20.77 9.92 13.36
N ARG A 248 21.52 10.23 14.43
CA ARG A 248 22.86 10.85 14.33
C ARG A 248 23.84 10.01 13.51
N SER A 249 23.71 8.68 13.58
CA SER A 249 24.59 7.75 12.87
C SER A 249 24.23 7.64 11.38
N ALA A 250 22.93 7.62 11.06
CA ALA A 250 22.39 7.59 9.72
C ALA A 250 22.71 8.88 8.96
N VAL A 251 22.37 10.04 9.53
CA VAL A 251 22.65 11.36 8.93
C VAL A 251 24.14 11.53 8.61
N ARG A 252 25.03 11.17 9.55
CA ARG A 252 26.48 11.22 9.34
C ARG A 252 26.94 10.32 8.19
N PHE A 253 26.30 9.18 7.98
CA PHE A 253 26.64 8.28 6.86
C PHE A 253 26.14 8.83 5.53
N LEU A 254 24.91 9.35 5.50
CA LEU A 254 24.24 9.81 4.29
C LEU A 254 24.81 11.15 3.78
N LEU A 255 25.35 12.00 4.65
CA LEU A 255 26.02 13.25 4.26
C LEU A 255 27.47 13.10 3.78
N LYS A 256 28.05 11.89 3.85
CA LYS A 256 29.40 11.59 3.33
C LYS A 256 29.36 11.19 1.86
#